data_AF-A0A1B8XZC5-F1
#
_entry.id   AF-A0A1B8XZC5-F1
#
_cell.length_a   1.000
_cell.length_b   1.000
_cell.length_c   1.000
_cell.angle_alpha   90.00
_cell.angle_beta   90.00
_cell.angle_gamma   90.00
#
_symmetry.space_group_name_H-M   'P 1'
#
loop_
_entity.id
_entity.type
_entity.pdbx_description
1 polymer ?
#
loop_
_entity_poly.entity_id
_entity_poly.type
_entity_poly.pdbx_seq_one_letter_code
_entity_poly.pdbx_strand_id
1 'polypeptide(L)'
;MREKNQCIARTEQFLLCTNDGISVFFSSISVLIFLTTLLILGAFITYRDSPIVRANNRSLSFLLLVSIKLSFLSVFLFLGRPVDITCMLRIITFGITFSIAVSSLLAKTIMVCVAFKATKPGSSWRKWLGVKLSNSVVLFCSSIQIIICMTWLAISPPFQELDIHTSPGTIIIQCNEGSAIGFYSVIGYMGLLAAVKQFLLCTNDGISVFFSSISDLSFLITLLILGAFITYWDSPIVRANNRSLSFLLLVSIKLSFLSVFLFLGRPVDITCMLRIITFGITFSIAVSSLLAKTIMVCVAFKATKPGSSWRKWLGVKLSNSVVLFCSSIQIIICMTWLAISPPFQELDIHTSPGTIIIQCNEGSAIGFYSVIGYMGLLAAVSFVLAFLARSLPDSFNEAKYITFSMLLFCSVWITMIPAYLSTKGKNTVCVEIFAILTSSAGLLASIFLPKCYIILLRPEMNTKSHLLGNRTYNSIIGIIVNYETA
;
A
#
# COMPACT_ATOMS: atom_id res chain seq x y z
N MET A 1 -32.32 42.13 -35.78
CA MET A 1 -32.31 41.51 -34.44
C MET A 1 -32.50 40.02 -34.65
N ARG A 2 -31.41 39.26 -34.52
CA ARG A 2 -31.23 37.91 -35.09
C ARG A 2 -31.61 36.85 -34.04
N GLU A 3 -32.48 35.93 -34.46
CA GLU A 3 -32.78 34.57 -33.98
C GLU A 3 -32.60 34.26 -32.49
N LYS A 4 -33.73 34.15 -31.76
CA LYS A 4 -33.77 33.70 -30.35
C LYS A 4 -34.41 32.31 -30.15
N ASN A 5 -34.49 31.49 -31.19
CA ASN A 5 -35.13 30.16 -31.16
C ASN A 5 -34.26 29.04 -31.76
N GLN A 6 -32.95 29.01 -31.49
CA GLN A 6 -32.14 27.82 -31.77
C GLN A 6 -31.89 27.05 -30.47
N CYS A 7 -32.58 25.92 -30.31
CA CYS A 7 -32.25 24.94 -29.28
C CYS A 7 -30.89 24.31 -29.61
N ILE A 8 -29.86 24.63 -28.83
CA ILE A 8 -28.54 24.01 -28.95
C ILE A 8 -28.61 22.65 -28.27
N ALA A 9 -28.47 21.56 -29.03
CA ALA A 9 -28.33 20.22 -28.48
C ALA A 9 -27.09 20.17 -27.57
N ARG A 10 -27.29 19.92 -26.28
CA ARG A 10 -26.19 19.69 -25.34
C ARG A 10 -26.04 18.20 -25.09
N THR A 11 -24.80 17.75 -24.97
CA THR A 11 -24.50 16.38 -24.57
C THR A 11 -24.55 16.27 -23.04
N GLU A 12 -25.36 15.35 -22.52
CA GLU A 12 -25.33 14.96 -21.10
C GLU A 12 -24.00 14.25 -20.80
N GLN A 13 -23.18 14.86 -19.96
CA GLN A 13 -21.98 14.28 -19.39
C GLN A 13 -22.23 14.06 -17.90
N PHE A 14 -22.80 12.93 -17.55
CA PHE A 14 -22.65 12.41 -16.20
C PHE A 14 -21.22 11.87 -16.08
N LEU A 15 -20.69 11.72 -14.86
CA LEU A 15 -19.43 11.00 -14.59
C LEU A 15 -19.53 9.49 -14.93
N LEU A 16 -20.16 9.15 -16.05
CA LEU A 16 -19.87 7.91 -16.75
C LEU A 16 -18.48 8.11 -17.37
N CYS A 17 -17.47 7.59 -16.68
CA CYS A 17 -16.20 7.22 -17.29
C CYS A 17 -16.46 6.11 -18.32
N THR A 18 -17.21 6.39 -19.38
CA THR A 18 -17.51 5.42 -20.44
C THR A 18 -16.34 5.22 -21.39
N ASN A 19 -15.26 6.00 -21.26
CA ASN A 19 -14.05 5.78 -22.05
C ASN A 19 -12.71 5.89 -21.30
N ASP A 20 -12.73 5.90 -19.96
CA ASP A 20 -11.51 6.01 -19.16
C ASP A 20 -11.24 4.70 -18.42
N GLY A 21 -10.08 4.08 -18.70
CA GLY A 21 -9.63 2.83 -18.07
C GLY A 21 -9.62 2.84 -16.54
N ILE A 22 -9.79 4.00 -15.90
CA ILE A 22 -9.90 4.21 -14.46
C ILE A 22 -11.19 3.60 -13.88
N SER A 23 -12.35 3.74 -14.53
CA SER A 23 -13.60 3.13 -14.02
C SER A 23 -13.58 1.61 -14.15
N VAL A 24 -13.10 1.11 -15.28
CA VAL A 24 -12.88 -0.34 -15.47
C VAL A 24 -11.87 -0.87 -14.45
N PHE A 25 -10.82 -0.10 -14.15
CA PHE A 25 -9.83 -0.45 -13.12
C PHE A 25 -10.44 -0.52 -11.72
N PHE A 26 -11.16 0.51 -11.27
CA PHE A 26 -11.81 0.51 -9.95
C PHE A 26 -12.91 -0.54 -9.83
N SER A 27 -13.69 -0.75 -10.89
CA SER A 27 -14.69 -1.82 -10.96
C SER A 27 -14.03 -3.20 -10.90
N SER A 28 -12.97 -3.42 -11.69
CA SER A 28 -12.23 -4.69 -11.69
C SER A 28 -11.59 -4.99 -10.34
N ILE A 29 -11.03 -3.96 -9.67
CA ILE A 29 -10.47 -4.09 -8.32
C ILE A 29 -11.58 -4.39 -7.31
N SER A 30 -12.71 -3.68 -7.36
CA SER A 30 -13.85 -3.94 -6.47
C SER A 30 -14.36 -5.37 -6.63
N VAL A 31 -14.51 -5.88 -7.86
CA VAL A 31 -14.90 -7.27 -8.14
C VAL A 31 -13.87 -8.27 -7.62
N LEU A 32 -12.57 -8.02 -7.85
CA LEU A 32 -11.51 -8.89 -7.35
C LEU A 32 -11.51 -8.96 -5.81
N ILE A 33 -11.65 -7.82 -5.14
CA ILE A 33 -11.70 -7.76 -3.68
C ILE A 33 -13.00 -8.39 -3.15
N PHE A 34 -14.12 -8.21 -3.85
CA PHE A 34 -15.37 -8.89 -3.52
C PHE A 34 -15.25 -10.42 -3.63
N LEU A 35 -14.63 -10.93 -4.70
CA LEU A 35 -14.42 -12.37 -4.90
C LEU A 35 -13.46 -12.96 -3.86
N THR A 36 -12.37 -12.25 -3.54
CA THR A 36 -11.43 -12.69 -2.49
C THR A 36 -12.08 -12.68 -1.11
N THR A 37 -12.84 -11.65 -0.75
CA THR A 37 -13.60 -11.61 0.52
C THR A 37 -14.69 -12.69 0.58
N LEU A 38 -15.30 -13.05 -0.55
CA LEU A 38 -16.25 -14.17 -0.65
C LEU A 38 -15.57 -15.52 -0.41
N LEU A 39 -14.38 -15.74 -0.99
CA LEU A 39 -13.58 -16.95 -0.75
C LEU A 39 -13.15 -17.07 0.71
N ILE A 40 -12.69 -15.96 1.32
CA ILE A 40 -12.30 -15.92 2.74
C ILE A 40 -13.52 -16.20 3.64
N LEU A 41 -14.67 -15.58 3.34
CA LEU A 41 -15.91 -15.84 4.06
C LEU A 41 -16.34 -17.31 3.93
N GLY A 42 -16.26 -17.87 2.73
CA GLY A 42 -16.53 -19.28 2.47
C GLY A 42 -15.63 -20.20 3.30
N ALA A 43 -14.32 -19.93 3.33
CA ALA A 43 -13.38 -20.65 4.17
C ALA A 43 -13.71 -20.52 5.66
N PHE A 44 -14.06 -19.32 6.14
CA PHE A 44 -14.49 -19.11 7.54
C PHE A 44 -15.77 -19.87 7.90
N ILE A 45 -16.71 -20.00 6.96
CA ILE A 45 -17.94 -20.79 7.13
C ILE A 45 -17.61 -22.28 7.16
N THR A 46 -16.80 -22.78 6.22
CA THR A 46 -16.40 -24.19 6.13
C THR A 46 -15.60 -24.63 7.36
N TYR A 47 -14.67 -23.81 7.83
CA TYR A 47 -13.83 -24.09 9.00
C TYR A 47 -14.36 -23.44 10.29
N ARG A 48 -15.68 -23.20 10.38
CA ARG A 48 -16.33 -22.51 11.52
C ARG A 48 -16.09 -23.16 12.88
N ASP A 49 -15.79 -24.44 12.92
CA ASP A 49 -15.54 -25.19 14.16
C ASP A 49 -14.05 -25.41 14.46
N SER A 50 -13.17 -24.89 13.60
CA SER A 50 -11.74 -24.87 13.87
C SER A 50 -11.41 -24.02 15.12
N PRO A 51 -10.39 -24.42 15.91
CA PRO A 51 -9.97 -23.68 17.10
C PRO A 51 -9.53 -22.25 16.77
N ILE A 52 -8.97 -22.02 15.57
CA ILE A 52 -8.52 -20.71 15.08
C ILE A 52 -9.71 -19.75 14.90
N VAL A 53 -10.79 -20.21 14.25
CA VAL A 53 -11.99 -19.39 14.02
C VAL A 53 -12.75 -19.15 15.33
N ARG A 54 -12.76 -20.14 16.24
CA ARG A 54 -13.37 -20.01 17.57
C ARG A 54 -12.62 -19.02 18.48
N ALA A 55 -11.29 -19.01 18.46
CA ALA A 55 -10.46 -18.10 19.25
C ALA A 55 -10.61 -16.63 18.83
N ASN A 56 -10.91 -16.36 17.56
CA ASN A 56 -11.01 -15.00 17.01
C ASN A 56 -12.45 -14.41 17.05
N ASN A 57 -13.32 -14.93 17.93
CA ASN A 57 -14.74 -14.57 18.04
C ASN A 57 -15.48 -14.64 16.68
N ARG A 58 -16.10 -15.79 16.44
CA ARG A 58 -16.79 -16.14 15.19
C ARG A 58 -17.76 -15.05 14.71
N SER A 59 -18.62 -14.56 15.61
CA SER A 59 -19.66 -13.59 15.28
C SER A 59 -19.09 -12.27 14.75
N LEU A 60 -18.04 -11.74 15.38
CA LEU A 60 -17.40 -10.48 14.93
C LEU A 60 -16.62 -10.66 13.64
N SER A 61 -15.98 -11.81 13.46
CA SER A 61 -15.24 -12.13 12.24
C SER A 61 -16.17 -12.20 11.02
N PHE A 62 -17.34 -12.82 11.18
CA PHE A 62 -18.37 -12.85 10.14
C PHE A 62 -18.93 -11.45 9.85
N LEU A 63 -19.26 -10.69 10.90
CA LEU A 63 -19.86 -9.36 10.77
C LEU A 63 -18.87 -8.35 10.14
N LEU A 64 -17.59 -8.46 10.46
CA LEU A 64 -16.50 -7.73 9.80
C LEU A 64 -16.36 -8.10 8.31
N LEU A 65 -16.31 -9.40 7.98
CA LEU A 65 -16.16 -9.85 6.59
C LEU A 65 -17.35 -9.45 5.71
N VAL A 66 -18.57 -9.52 6.25
CA VAL A 66 -19.80 -9.11 5.55
C VAL A 66 -19.84 -7.59 5.34
N SER A 67 -19.48 -6.80 6.34
CA SER A 67 -19.45 -5.33 6.22
C SER A 67 -18.37 -4.84 5.25
N ILE A 68 -17.18 -5.45 5.26
CA ILE A 68 -16.11 -5.17 4.30
C ILE A 68 -16.57 -5.50 2.87
N LYS A 69 -17.21 -6.66 2.66
CA LYS A 69 -17.78 -7.06 1.36
C LYS A 69 -18.79 -6.02 0.84
N LEU A 70 -19.72 -5.58 1.69
CA LEU A 70 -20.71 -4.57 1.34
C LEU A 70 -20.08 -3.19 1.08
N SER A 71 -19.00 -2.86 1.78
CA SER A 71 -18.23 -1.62 1.55
C SER A 71 -17.63 -1.60 0.15
N PHE A 72 -17.04 -2.71 -0.33
CA PHE A 72 -16.51 -2.78 -1.69
C PHE A 72 -17.60 -2.77 -2.76
N LEU A 73 -18.77 -3.37 -2.47
CA LEU A 73 -19.92 -3.31 -3.36
C LEU A 73 -20.48 -1.88 -3.49
N SER A 74 -20.29 -1.02 -2.47
CA SER A 74 -20.71 0.38 -2.52
C SER A 74 -20.00 1.20 -3.60
N VAL A 75 -18.81 0.77 -4.06
CA VAL A 75 -18.08 1.40 -5.19
C VAL A 75 -18.95 1.46 -6.44
N PHE A 76 -19.80 0.46 -6.68
CA PHE A 76 -20.74 0.48 -7.81
C PHE A 76 -21.81 1.56 -7.69
N LEU A 77 -22.20 1.96 -6.47
CA LEU A 77 -23.12 3.08 -6.25
C LEU A 77 -22.46 4.41 -6.64
N PHE A 78 -21.15 4.55 -6.43
CA PHE A 78 -20.37 5.72 -6.85
C PHE A 78 -20.13 5.77 -8.36
N LEU A 79 -19.99 4.61 -9.02
CA LEU A 79 -19.79 4.50 -10.47
C LEU A 79 -21.10 4.55 -11.30
N GLY A 80 -22.26 4.28 -10.68
CA GLY A 80 -23.56 4.30 -11.34
C GLY A 80 -24.06 5.71 -11.67
N ARG A 81 -25.05 5.84 -12.56
CA ARG A 81 -25.66 7.13 -12.93
C ARG A 81 -26.22 7.83 -11.68
N PRO A 82 -25.86 9.10 -11.42
CA PRO A 82 -26.40 9.86 -10.30
C PRO A 82 -27.88 10.16 -10.55
N VAL A 83 -28.73 9.46 -9.82
CA VAL A 83 -30.16 9.71 -9.61
C VAL A 83 -30.41 9.92 -8.13
N ASP A 84 -31.50 10.59 -7.74
CA ASP A 84 -31.79 10.94 -6.33
C ASP A 84 -31.59 9.77 -5.36
N ILE A 85 -32.13 8.60 -5.70
CA ILE A 85 -31.98 7.38 -4.88
C ILE A 85 -30.50 6.97 -4.73
N THR A 86 -29.71 7.02 -5.80
CA THR A 86 -28.28 6.67 -5.74
C THR A 86 -27.48 7.73 -4.98
N CYS A 87 -27.85 9.00 -5.07
CA CYS A 87 -27.21 10.09 -4.33
C CYS A 87 -27.42 9.91 -2.82
N MET A 88 -28.63 9.53 -2.40
CA MET A 88 -28.90 9.16 -1.02
C MET A 88 -28.13 7.90 -0.58
N LEU A 89 -28.09 6.86 -1.41
CA LEU A 89 -27.49 5.58 -1.03
C LEU A 89 -25.96 5.56 -0.99
N ARG A 90 -25.26 6.37 -1.80
CA ARG A 90 -23.79 6.37 -1.93
C ARG A 90 -23.07 6.49 -0.57
N ILE A 91 -23.25 7.62 0.10
CA ILE A 91 -22.53 7.95 1.33
C ILE A 91 -23.12 7.21 2.53
N ILE A 92 -24.44 6.96 2.54
CA ILE A 92 -25.12 6.26 3.63
C ILE A 92 -24.71 4.78 3.67
N THR A 93 -24.71 4.10 2.51
CA THR A 93 -24.32 2.69 2.43
C THR A 93 -22.85 2.52 2.82
N PHE A 94 -21.97 3.38 2.29
CA PHE A 94 -20.57 3.38 2.67
C PHE A 94 -20.38 3.66 4.17
N GLY A 95 -21.11 4.64 4.71
CA GLY A 95 -20.98 5.01 6.12
C GLY A 95 -21.45 3.97 7.11
N ILE A 96 -22.61 3.35 6.85
CA ILE A 96 -23.14 2.28 7.71
C ILE A 96 -22.22 1.06 7.64
N THR A 97 -21.80 0.64 6.43
CA THR A 97 -20.93 -0.53 6.26
C THR A 97 -19.55 -0.32 6.87
N PHE A 98 -18.96 0.87 6.69
CA PHE A 98 -17.71 1.26 7.32
C PHE A 98 -17.82 1.32 8.85
N SER A 99 -18.88 1.94 9.38
CA SER A 99 -19.14 2.00 10.83
C SER A 99 -19.25 0.59 11.43
N ILE A 100 -19.98 -0.32 10.78
CA ILE A 100 -20.10 -1.71 11.23
C ILE A 100 -18.73 -2.41 11.24
N ALA A 101 -17.93 -2.23 10.18
CA ALA A 101 -16.60 -2.84 10.07
C ALA A 101 -15.66 -2.33 11.18
N VAL A 102 -15.57 -1.01 11.35
CA VAL A 102 -14.71 -0.39 12.37
C VAL A 102 -15.19 -0.74 13.78
N SER A 103 -16.50 -0.76 14.03
CA SER A 103 -17.06 -1.18 15.32
C SER A 103 -16.76 -2.65 15.64
N SER A 104 -16.75 -3.52 14.62
CA SER A 104 -16.41 -4.95 14.77
C SER A 104 -14.94 -5.13 15.15
N LEU A 105 -14.06 -4.33 14.54
CA LEU A 105 -12.64 -4.28 14.93
C LEU A 105 -12.47 -3.73 16.34
N LEU A 106 -13.17 -2.65 16.68
CA LEU A 106 -13.15 -2.04 18.01
C LEU A 106 -13.56 -3.04 19.09
N ALA A 107 -14.65 -3.77 18.85
CA ALA A 107 -15.15 -4.80 19.73
C ALA A 107 -14.14 -5.95 19.90
N LYS A 108 -13.43 -6.36 18.85
CA LYS A 108 -12.34 -7.36 18.96
C LYS A 108 -11.20 -6.84 19.85
N THR A 109 -10.77 -5.60 19.66
CA THR A 109 -9.71 -4.97 20.47
C THR A 109 -10.12 -4.88 21.94
N ILE A 110 -11.35 -4.41 22.23
CA ILE A 110 -11.88 -4.34 23.59
C ILE A 110 -11.91 -5.73 24.24
N MET A 111 -12.35 -6.76 23.51
CA MET A 111 -12.40 -8.14 24.01
C MET A 111 -11.01 -8.68 24.40
N VAL A 112 -9.96 -8.34 23.65
CA VAL A 112 -8.57 -8.69 24.00
C VAL A 112 -8.13 -7.99 25.28
N CYS A 113 -8.40 -6.68 25.40
CA CYS A 113 -8.07 -5.92 26.61
C CYS A 113 -8.80 -6.44 27.87
N VAL A 114 -10.08 -6.80 27.72
CA VAL A 114 -10.87 -7.41 28.80
C VAL A 114 -10.32 -8.79 29.18
N ALA A 115 -9.87 -9.59 28.21
CA ALA A 115 -9.23 -10.89 28.48
C ALA A 115 -7.96 -10.75 29.30
N PHE A 116 -7.08 -9.79 28.98
CA PHE A 116 -5.88 -9.50 29.77
C PHE A 116 -6.21 -9.01 31.19
N LYS A 117 -7.27 -8.22 31.39
CA LYS A 117 -7.69 -7.79 32.74
C LYS A 117 -8.35 -8.93 33.54
N ALA A 118 -8.90 -9.92 32.86
CA ALA A 118 -9.56 -11.06 33.47
C ALA A 118 -8.59 -12.14 33.99
N THR A 119 -7.34 -12.20 33.50
CA THR A 119 -6.33 -13.16 33.97
C THR A 119 -5.90 -12.91 35.43
N LYS A 120 -6.04 -11.68 35.94
CA LYS A 120 -5.78 -11.37 37.36
C LYS A 120 -6.71 -12.19 38.28
N PRO A 121 -6.19 -12.90 39.31
CA PRO A 121 -7.02 -13.63 40.26
C PRO A 121 -7.91 -12.64 41.04
N GLY A 122 -9.21 -12.96 41.18
CA GLY A 122 -10.21 -12.08 41.82
C GLY A 122 -10.79 -10.96 40.95
N SER A 123 -10.41 -10.85 39.67
CA SER A 123 -10.87 -9.77 38.78
C SER A 123 -12.36 -9.88 38.41
N SER A 124 -13.13 -8.81 38.64
CA SER A 124 -14.54 -8.69 38.23
C SER A 124 -14.75 -8.68 36.70
N TRP A 125 -13.67 -8.44 35.93
CA TRP A 125 -13.68 -8.37 34.47
C TRP A 125 -14.00 -9.71 33.78
N ARG A 126 -13.90 -10.84 34.49
CA ARG A 126 -14.28 -12.17 33.97
C ARG A 126 -15.73 -12.26 33.52
N LYS A 127 -16.65 -11.51 34.17
CA LYS A 127 -18.08 -11.47 33.81
C LYS A 127 -18.34 -10.85 32.43
N TRP A 128 -17.40 -10.06 31.94
CA TRP A 128 -17.50 -9.30 30.68
C TRP A 128 -16.83 -10.02 29.50
N LEU A 129 -16.17 -11.16 29.74
CA LEU A 129 -15.66 -12.04 28.71
C LEU A 129 -16.82 -12.76 28.00
N GLY A 130 -17.31 -12.20 26.89
CA GLY A 130 -18.27 -12.89 26.06
C GLY A 130 -18.77 -12.11 24.85
N VAL A 131 -19.50 -12.81 24.00
CA VAL A 131 -20.08 -12.30 22.74
C VAL A 131 -21.10 -11.17 22.99
N LYS A 132 -21.71 -11.12 24.18
CA LYS A 132 -22.68 -10.08 24.56
C LYS A 132 -22.05 -8.67 24.58
N LEU A 133 -20.85 -8.53 25.17
CA LEU A 133 -20.16 -7.23 25.22
C LEU A 133 -19.78 -6.78 23.81
N SER A 134 -19.19 -7.68 23.01
CA SER A 134 -18.77 -7.32 21.65
C SER A 134 -19.93 -6.91 20.75
N ASN A 135 -21.06 -7.61 20.83
CA ASN A 135 -22.24 -7.29 20.01
C ASN A 135 -22.90 -5.99 20.48
N SER A 136 -22.87 -5.70 21.79
CA SER A 136 -23.35 -4.43 22.34
C SER A 136 -22.53 -3.23 21.83
N VAL A 137 -21.20 -3.35 21.76
CA VAL A 137 -20.33 -2.31 21.19
C VAL A 137 -20.65 -2.06 19.72
N VAL A 138 -20.76 -3.13 18.92
CA VAL A 138 -21.09 -3.01 17.49
C VAL A 138 -22.45 -2.34 17.27
N LEU A 139 -23.45 -2.76 18.04
CA LEU A 139 -24.81 -2.21 17.96
C LEU A 139 -24.84 -0.73 18.32
N PHE A 140 -24.19 -0.35 19.42
CA PHE A 140 -24.16 1.03 19.89
C PHE A 140 -23.45 1.97 18.91
N CYS A 141 -22.28 1.59 18.41
CA CYS A 141 -21.56 2.42 17.45
C CYS A 141 -22.28 2.52 16.10
N SER A 142 -22.92 1.44 15.65
CA SER A 142 -23.66 1.44 14.39
C SER A 142 -24.99 2.18 14.48
N SER A 143 -25.67 2.15 15.64
CA SER A 143 -26.93 2.89 15.83
C SER A 143 -26.73 4.40 15.77
N ILE A 144 -25.62 4.92 16.31
CA ILE A 144 -25.29 6.34 16.20
C ILE A 144 -25.09 6.74 14.73
N GLN A 145 -24.36 5.96 13.92
CA GLN A 145 -24.21 6.25 12.49
C GLN A 145 -25.56 6.24 11.77
N ILE A 146 -26.43 5.29 12.10
CA ILE A 146 -27.78 5.20 11.52
C ILE A 146 -28.60 6.43 11.88
N ILE A 147 -28.58 6.87 13.15
CA ILE A 147 -29.30 8.07 13.60
C ILE A 147 -28.81 9.30 12.84
N ILE A 148 -27.48 9.49 12.71
CA ILE A 148 -26.91 10.61 11.96
C ILE A 148 -27.38 10.57 10.49
N CYS A 149 -27.35 9.41 9.84
CA CYS A 149 -27.83 9.25 8.48
C CYS A 149 -29.34 9.56 8.34
N MET A 150 -30.17 9.10 9.28
CA MET A 150 -31.62 9.37 9.27
C MET A 150 -31.91 10.85 9.49
N THR A 151 -31.19 11.52 10.39
CA THR A 151 -31.32 12.95 10.62
C THR A 151 -30.89 13.75 9.38
N TRP A 152 -29.81 13.35 8.70
CA TRP A 152 -29.38 13.99 7.46
C TRP A 152 -30.45 13.88 6.36
N LEU A 153 -31.00 12.67 6.17
CA LEU A 153 -32.07 12.42 5.21
C LEU A 153 -33.36 13.20 5.53
N ALA A 154 -33.66 13.42 6.81
CA ALA A 154 -34.86 14.14 7.23
C ALA A 154 -34.75 15.66 7.07
N ILE A 155 -33.56 16.25 7.25
CA ILE A 155 -33.35 17.70 7.15
C ILE A 155 -33.28 18.14 5.69
N SER A 156 -32.32 17.59 4.94
CA SER A 156 -32.14 17.89 3.51
C SER A 156 -31.33 16.76 2.90
N PRO A 157 -31.99 15.77 2.26
CA PRO A 157 -31.31 14.62 1.69
C PRO A 157 -30.47 15.02 0.48
N PRO A 158 -29.41 14.25 0.15
CA PRO A 158 -28.70 14.40 -1.11
C PRO A 158 -29.62 14.21 -2.31
N PHE A 159 -29.50 15.07 -3.31
CA PHE A 159 -30.33 15.05 -4.53
C PHE A 159 -29.46 15.26 -5.78
N GLN A 160 -30.01 14.92 -6.94
CA GLN A 160 -29.36 15.11 -8.23
C GLN A 160 -29.37 16.59 -8.62
N GLU A 161 -28.20 17.14 -8.92
CA GLU A 161 -28.06 18.51 -9.43
C GLU A 161 -27.47 18.52 -10.84
N LEU A 162 -27.98 19.44 -11.66
CA LEU A 162 -27.63 19.60 -13.06
C LEU A 162 -26.80 20.87 -13.25
N ASP A 163 -25.50 20.74 -13.48
CA ASP A 163 -24.59 21.86 -13.70
C ASP A 163 -24.45 22.17 -15.20
N ILE A 164 -24.92 23.37 -15.57
CA ILE A 164 -25.02 23.87 -16.94
C ILE A 164 -23.97 24.98 -17.19
N HIS A 165 -23.29 25.45 -16.13
CA HIS A 165 -22.50 26.69 -16.13
C HIS A 165 -20.99 26.44 -16.27
N THR A 166 -20.50 25.28 -15.83
CA THR A 166 -19.06 24.99 -15.77
C THR A 166 -18.41 24.78 -17.15
N SER A 167 -19.18 24.29 -18.14
CA SER A 167 -18.68 24.01 -19.50
C SER A 167 -19.73 24.34 -20.58
N PRO A 168 -19.44 25.24 -21.54
CA PRO A 168 -20.37 25.56 -22.62
C PRO A 168 -20.54 24.35 -23.56
N GLY A 169 -21.77 23.85 -23.68
CA GLY A 169 -22.14 22.73 -24.57
C GLY A 169 -22.35 21.38 -23.89
N THR A 170 -21.99 21.25 -22.61
CA THR A 170 -22.17 20.00 -21.82
C THR A 170 -23.11 20.24 -20.63
N ILE A 171 -23.76 19.18 -20.17
CA ILE A 171 -24.59 19.17 -18.96
C ILE A 171 -23.95 18.17 -17.98
N ILE A 172 -23.48 18.65 -16.82
CA ILE A 172 -22.85 17.80 -15.81
C ILE A 172 -23.90 17.34 -14.79
N ILE A 173 -24.07 16.04 -14.62
CA ILE A 173 -24.97 15.47 -13.60
C ILE A 173 -24.14 15.02 -12.39
N GLN A 174 -24.42 15.61 -11.23
CA GLN A 174 -23.73 15.30 -9.98
C GLN A 174 -24.72 15.13 -8.82
N CYS A 175 -24.23 14.61 -7.69
CA CYS A 175 -25.02 14.54 -6.47
C CYS A 175 -24.67 15.74 -5.60
N ASN A 176 -25.66 16.59 -5.32
CA ASN A 176 -25.56 17.59 -4.27
C ASN A 176 -25.70 16.90 -2.90
N GLU A 177 -24.93 17.35 -1.91
CA GLU A 177 -24.91 16.79 -0.56
C GLU A 177 -26.15 17.15 0.28
N GLY A 178 -26.98 18.11 -0.18
CA GLY A 178 -28.12 18.62 0.57
C GLY A 178 -27.63 19.40 1.80
N SER A 179 -27.93 18.89 3.00
CA SER A 179 -27.42 19.50 4.23
C SER A 179 -25.93 19.21 4.41
N ALA A 180 -25.09 20.23 4.25
CA ALA A 180 -23.67 20.19 4.55
C ALA A 180 -23.40 19.69 5.99
N ILE A 181 -24.20 20.15 6.96
CA ILE A 181 -24.08 19.73 8.37
C ILE A 181 -24.27 18.22 8.50
N GLY A 182 -25.25 17.65 7.80
CA GLY A 182 -25.49 16.20 7.79
C GLY A 182 -24.36 15.43 7.11
N PHE A 183 -23.88 15.91 5.97
CA PHE A 183 -22.74 15.32 5.25
C PHE A 183 -21.48 15.26 6.11
N TYR A 184 -21.07 16.39 6.70
CA TYR A 184 -19.89 16.46 7.57
C TYR A 184 -20.10 15.73 8.89
N SER A 185 -21.32 15.58 9.39
CA SER A 185 -21.61 14.77 10.58
C SER A 185 -21.42 13.28 10.32
N VAL A 186 -21.81 12.78 9.13
CA VAL A 186 -21.58 11.38 8.72
C VAL A 186 -20.09 11.10 8.57
N ILE A 187 -19.37 11.95 7.84
CA ILE A 187 -17.91 11.80 7.65
C ILE A 187 -17.18 12.00 8.98
N GLY A 188 -17.58 12.98 9.77
CA GLY A 188 -17.04 13.29 11.08
C GLY A 188 -17.20 12.14 12.07
N TYR A 189 -18.35 11.45 12.06
CA TYR A 189 -18.55 10.27 12.89
C TYR A 189 -17.76 9.05 12.40
N MET A 190 -17.63 8.84 11.08
CA MET A 190 -16.71 7.82 10.56
C MET A 190 -15.26 8.10 10.95
N GLY A 191 -14.84 9.37 10.83
CA GLY A 191 -13.55 9.87 11.28
C GLY A 191 -13.37 9.68 12.78
N LEU A 192 -14.39 9.97 13.59
CA LEU A 192 -14.41 9.77 15.03
C LEU A 192 -14.33 8.27 15.37
N LEU A 193 -15.03 7.39 14.67
CA LEU A 193 -14.96 5.94 14.93
C LEU A 193 -13.58 5.38 14.59
N ALA A 194 -13.02 5.81 13.46
CA ALA A 194 -11.67 5.48 13.06
C ALA A 194 -10.65 6.07 14.05
N ALA A 195 -10.88 7.30 14.52
CA ALA A 195 -10.08 7.96 15.52
C ALA A 195 -10.26 7.36 16.92
N VAL A 196 -11.43 6.81 17.27
CA VAL A 196 -11.71 6.10 18.53
C VAL A 196 -11.09 4.73 18.50
N LYS A 197 -11.07 4.04 17.36
CA LYS A 197 -10.22 2.86 17.16
C LYS A 197 -8.75 3.25 17.29
N GLN A 198 -8.34 4.34 16.65
CA GLN A 198 -6.98 4.88 16.76
C GLN A 198 -6.66 5.24 18.22
N PHE A 199 -7.61 5.80 18.97
CA PHE A 199 -7.52 6.25 20.37
C PHE A 199 -7.57 5.09 21.38
N LEU A 200 -8.39 4.06 21.15
CA LEU A 200 -8.39 2.80 21.91
C LEU A 200 -7.14 1.98 21.63
N LEU A 201 -6.53 2.17 20.47
CA LEU A 201 -5.17 1.74 20.15
C LEU A 201 -4.12 2.78 20.58
N CYS A 202 -4.48 3.98 21.06
CA CYS A 202 -3.56 5.06 21.39
C CYS A 202 -3.68 5.54 22.83
N THR A 203 -2.90 4.92 23.71
CA THR A 203 -1.91 5.77 24.38
C THR A 203 -0.80 6.08 23.39
N ASN A 204 0.03 7.11 23.63
CA ASN A 204 1.18 7.49 22.78
C ASN A 204 2.12 6.29 22.43
N ASP A 205 1.95 5.16 23.12
CA ASP A 205 2.64 3.88 22.92
C ASP A 205 2.08 3.02 21.77
N GLY A 206 0.78 3.10 21.44
CA GLY A 206 0.15 2.04 20.63
C GLY A 206 0.27 2.18 19.10
N ILE A 207 0.35 3.41 18.55
CA ILE A 207 0.79 3.61 17.14
C ILE A 207 2.23 3.13 16.96
N SER A 208 3.11 3.46 17.91
CA SER A 208 4.50 3.02 17.90
C SER A 208 4.59 1.49 17.98
N VAL A 209 3.82 0.86 18.86
CA VAL A 209 3.73 -0.60 18.96
C VAL A 209 3.17 -1.22 17.69
N PHE A 210 2.16 -0.62 17.05
CA PHE A 210 1.60 -1.10 15.79
C PHE A 210 2.62 -1.09 14.65
N PHE A 211 3.30 0.05 14.44
CA PHE A 211 4.33 0.16 13.41
C PHE A 211 5.55 -0.71 13.71
N SER A 212 5.98 -0.80 14.97
CA SER A 212 7.03 -1.73 15.41
C SER A 212 6.64 -3.17 15.10
N SER A 213 5.43 -3.60 15.50
CA SER A 213 4.96 -4.98 15.31
C SER A 213 4.87 -5.36 13.83
N ILE A 214 4.38 -4.45 12.97
CA ILE A 214 4.33 -4.67 11.52
C ILE A 214 5.75 -4.74 10.96
N SER A 215 6.64 -3.83 11.37
CA SER A 215 8.03 -3.83 10.93
C SER A 215 8.73 -5.15 11.30
N ASP A 216 8.60 -5.59 12.55
CA ASP A 216 9.16 -6.85 13.05
C ASP A 216 8.63 -8.06 12.29
N LEU A 217 7.31 -8.11 12.05
CA LEU A 217 6.68 -9.19 11.28
C LEU A 217 7.20 -9.21 9.84
N SER A 218 7.24 -8.05 9.18
CA SER A 218 7.75 -7.93 7.81
C SER A 218 9.25 -8.25 7.70
N PHE A 219 10.04 -7.87 8.70
CA PHE A 219 11.45 -8.24 8.84
C PHE A 219 11.60 -9.77 8.96
N LEU A 220 10.83 -10.41 9.84
CA LEU A 220 10.84 -11.86 10.02
C LEU A 220 10.44 -12.60 8.74
N ILE A 221 9.39 -12.15 8.05
CA ILE A 221 8.97 -12.73 6.76
C ILE A 221 10.09 -12.58 5.72
N THR A 222 10.72 -11.42 5.64
CA THR A 222 11.84 -11.18 4.70
C THR A 222 13.05 -12.06 5.04
N LEU A 223 13.33 -12.27 6.33
CA LEU A 223 14.39 -13.15 6.80
C LEU A 223 14.11 -14.62 6.45
N LEU A 224 12.86 -15.09 6.60
CA LEU A 224 12.45 -16.43 6.20
C LEU A 224 12.58 -16.63 4.68
N ILE A 225 12.17 -15.63 3.89
CA ILE A 225 12.34 -15.65 2.43
C ILE A 225 13.82 -15.70 2.06
N LEU A 226 14.65 -14.87 2.71
CA LEU A 226 16.09 -14.87 2.51
C LEU A 226 16.70 -16.24 2.86
N GLY A 227 16.33 -16.81 4.00
CA GLY A 227 16.74 -18.15 4.42
C GLY A 227 16.34 -19.22 3.40
N ALA A 228 15.11 -19.18 2.88
CA ALA A 228 14.67 -20.09 1.83
C ALA A 228 15.52 -19.94 0.55
N PHE A 229 15.84 -18.72 0.13
CA PHE A 229 16.69 -18.49 -1.04
C PHE A 229 18.14 -18.99 -0.83
N ILE A 230 18.65 -18.96 0.41
CA ILE A 230 19.95 -19.54 0.76
C ILE A 230 19.88 -21.07 0.75
N THR A 231 18.85 -21.68 1.34
CA THR A 231 18.70 -23.14 1.35
C THR A 231 18.52 -23.70 -0.06
N TYR A 232 17.73 -23.03 -0.89
CA TYR A 232 17.49 -23.42 -2.28
C TYR A 232 18.42 -22.69 -3.27
N TRP A 233 19.64 -22.36 -2.85
CA TRP A 233 20.61 -21.60 -3.65
C TRP A 233 20.86 -22.20 -5.04
N ASP A 234 20.94 -23.54 -5.10
CA ASP A 234 21.18 -24.29 -6.33
C ASP A 234 19.92 -24.65 -7.13
N SER A 235 18.75 -24.20 -6.68
CA SER A 235 17.53 -24.37 -7.45
C SER A 235 17.57 -23.57 -8.75
N PRO A 236 17.01 -24.11 -9.85
CA PRO A 236 17.03 -23.45 -11.14
C PRO A 236 16.24 -22.13 -11.14
N ILE A 237 15.21 -21.98 -10.28
CA ILE A 237 14.49 -20.71 -10.10
C ILE A 237 15.41 -19.62 -9.52
N VAL A 238 16.19 -19.90 -8.48
CA VAL A 238 17.09 -18.92 -7.84
C VAL A 238 18.24 -18.56 -8.77
N ARG A 239 18.78 -19.54 -9.49
CA ARG A 239 19.86 -19.34 -10.48
C ARG A 239 19.41 -18.53 -11.69
N ALA A 240 18.22 -18.81 -12.24
CA ALA A 240 17.64 -18.05 -13.35
C ALA A 240 17.36 -16.57 -12.98
N ASN A 241 17.33 -16.25 -11.69
CA ASN A 241 16.92 -14.96 -11.16
C ASN A 241 18.05 -14.01 -10.77
N ASN A 242 19.27 -14.19 -11.31
CA ASN A 242 20.49 -13.45 -10.95
C ASN A 242 20.63 -13.35 -9.42
N ARG A 243 21.32 -14.34 -8.85
CA ARG A 243 21.41 -14.54 -7.40
C ARG A 243 21.84 -13.27 -6.69
N SER A 244 22.91 -12.62 -7.17
CA SER A 244 23.49 -11.43 -6.55
C SER A 244 22.47 -10.30 -6.39
N LEU A 245 21.72 -9.98 -7.45
CA LEU A 245 20.68 -8.93 -7.39
C LEU A 245 19.52 -9.29 -6.46
N SER A 246 19.08 -10.56 -6.48
CA SER A 246 17.98 -11.02 -5.62
C SER A 246 18.36 -10.95 -4.13
N PHE A 247 19.59 -11.33 -3.78
CA PHE A 247 20.12 -11.20 -2.42
C PHE A 247 20.24 -9.75 -1.99
N LEU A 248 20.82 -8.91 -2.84
CA LEU A 248 21.04 -7.51 -2.55
C LEU A 248 19.71 -6.75 -2.39
N LEU A 249 18.69 -7.09 -3.18
CA LEU A 249 17.32 -6.60 -3.03
C LEU A 249 16.67 -7.06 -1.72
N LEU A 250 16.74 -8.35 -1.36
CA LEU A 250 16.17 -8.88 -0.10
C LEU A 250 16.83 -8.26 1.13
N VAL A 251 18.15 -8.12 1.13
CA VAL A 251 18.89 -7.46 2.21
C VAL A 251 18.49 -6.00 2.34
N SER A 252 18.34 -5.29 1.21
CA SER A 252 17.90 -3.89 1.21
C SER A 252 16.48 -3.73 1.74
N ILE A 253 15.53 -4.56 1.32
CA ILE A 253 14.15 -4.57 1.84
C ILE A 253 14.13 -4.86 3.35
N LYS A 254 14.94 -5.83 3.82
CA LYS A 254 15.09 -6.15 5.24
C LYS A 254 15.56 -4.94 6.04
N LEU A 255 16.58 -4.23 5.54
CA LEU A 255 17.10 -3.02 6.17
C LEU A 255 16.09 -1.85 6.12
N SER A 256 15.28 -1.75 5.06
CA SER A 256 14.21 -0.76 4.98
C SER A 256 13.13 -0.97 6.04
N PHE A 257 12.74 -2.22 6.34
CA PHE A 257 11.86 -2.49 7.48
C PHE A 257 12.52 -2.07 8.80
N LEU A 258 13.79 -2.45 9.01
CA LEU A 258 14.53 -2.05 10.21
C LEU A 258 14.68 -0.53 10.36
N SER A 259 14.74 0.22 9.25
CA SER A 259 14.86 1.68 9.28
C SER A 259 13.69 2.36 9.99
N VAL A 260 12.50 1.73 10.06
CA VAL A 260 11.33 2.25 10.78
C VAL A 260 11.65 2.53 12.26
N PHE A 261 12.52 1.74 12.88
CA PHE A 261 12.90 1.95 14.28
C PHE A 261 13.65 3.27 14.51
N LEU A 262 14.28 3.86 13.48
CA LEU A 262 14.92 5.18 13.57
C LEU A 262 13.89 6.32 13.60
N PHE A 263 12.66 6.06 13.15
CA PHE A 263 11.54 7.01 13.20
C PHE A 263 10.70 6.85 14.47
N LEU A 264 10.86 5.72 15.18
CA LEU A 264 10.15 5.43 16.43
C LEU A 264 10.98 5.86 17.65
N GLY A 265 10.31 6.40 18.66
CA GLY A 265 10.96 6.81 19.91
C GLY A 265 11.20 8.32 20.02
N ARG A 266 12.01 8.72 21.01
CA ARG A 266 12.34 10.14 21.25
C ARG A 266 13.37 10.59 20.22
N PRO A 267 13.09 11.62 19.40
CA PRO A 267 14.06 12.14 18.46
C PRO A 267 15.25 12.74 19.22
N VAL A 268 16.44 12.31 18.84
CA VAL A 268 17.75 12.84 19.23
C VAL A 268 18.56 13.12 17.96
N ASP A 269 19.58 13.97 18.02
CA ASP A 269 20.33 14.42 16.84
C ASP A 269 20.80 13.27 15.94
N ILE A 270 21.36 12.21 16.55
CA ILE A 270 21.84 11.02 15.80
C ILE A 270 20.68 10.33 15.06
N THR A 271 19.53 10.14 15.70
CA THR A 271 18.35 9.52 15.05
C THR A 271 17.79 10.42 13.95
N CYS A 272 17.81 11.74 14.14
CA CYS A 272 17.39 12.71 13.13
C CYS A 272 18.27 12.63 11.87
N MET A 273 19.59 12.49 12.05
CA MET A 273 20.54 12.31 10.94
C MET A 273 20.31 10.97 10.23
N LEU A 274 20.13 9.88 10.97
CA LEU A 274 20.11 8.53 10.40
C LEU A 274 18.79 8.16 9.72
N ARG A 275 17.64 8.69 10.13
CA ARG A 275 16.31 8.21 9.69
C ARG A 275 16.11 8.26 8.16
N ILE A 276 16.19 9.45 7.56
CA ILE A 276 15.97 9.65 6.11
C ILE A 276 17.14 9.08 5.31
N ILE A 277 18.36 9.17 5.84
CA ILE A 277 19.57 8.73 5.15
C ILE A 277 19.64 7.22 5.05
N THR A 278 19.40 6.52 6.16
CA THR A 278 19.39 5.05 6.19
C THR A 278 18.35 4.53 5.22
N PHE A 279 17.11 5.03 5.32
CA PHE A 279 16.06 4.64 4.39
C PHE A 279 16.41 4.99 2.94
N GLY A 280 16.90 6.20 2.68
CA GLY A 280 17.21 6.65 1.32
C GLY A 280 18.30 5.82 0.64
N ILE A 281 19.34 5.43 1.39
CA ILE A 281 20.41 4.56 0.90
C ILE A 281 19.88 3.14 0.66
N THR A 282 19.23 2.52 1.66
CA THR A 282 18.74 1.14 1.52
C THR A 282 17.71 1.03 0.40
N PHE A 283 16.85 2.03 0.29
CA PHE A 283 15.85 2.11 -0.76
C PHE A 283 16.47 2.31 -2.15
N SER A 284 17.46 3.19 -2.28
CA SER A 284 18.17 3.39 -3.55
C SER A 284 18.88 2.12 -4.01
N ILE A 285 19.46 1.35 -3.09
CA ILE A 285 20.06 0.04 -3.39
C ILE A 285 18.97 -0.93 -3.90
N ALA A 286 17.80 -0.97 -3.27
CA ALA A 286 16.67 -1.81 -3.69
C ALA A 286 16.17 -1.47 -5.11
N VAL A 287 15.92 -0.19 -5.40
CA VAL A 287 15.45 0.23 -6.73
C VAL A 287 16.54 0.04 -7.77
N SER A 288 17.80 0.35 -7.46
CA SER A 288 18.92 0.12 -8.36
C SER A 288 19.06 -1.36 -8.74
N SER A 289 18.76 -2.27 -7.81
CA SER A 289 18.74 -3.72 -8.09
C SER A 289 17.66 -4.09 -9.10
N LEU A 290 16.47 -3.48 -8.97
CA LEU A 290 15.35 -3.71 -9.88
C LEU A 290 15.59 -3.07 -11.25
N LEU A 291 16.21 -1.89 -11.27
CA LEU A 291 16.68 -1.24 -12.47
C LEU A 291 17.69 -2.12 -13.21
N ALA A 292 18.74 -2.57 -12.52
CA ALA A 292 19.76 -3.48 -13.05
C ALA A 292 19.13 -4.76 -13.58
N LYS A 293 18.17 -5.34 -12.84
CA LYS A 293 17.43 -6.52 -13.28
C LYS A 293 16.65 -6.28 -14.58
N THR A 294 15.97 -5.14 -14.68
CA THR A 294 15.21 -4.76 -15.87
C THR A 294 16.13 -4.53 -17.07
N ILE A 295 17.26 -3.85 -16.87
CA ILE A 295 18.30 -3.66 -17.89
C ILE A 295 18.83 -5.01 -18.38
N MET A 296 19.12 -5.95 -17.47
CA MET A 296 19.57 -7.29 -17.83
C MET A 296 18.56 -8.04 -18.72
N VAL A 297 17.25 -7.92 -18.43
CA VAL A 297 16.20 -8.49 -19.30
C VAL A 297 16.22 -7.85 -20.68
N CYS A 298 16.30 -6.53 -20.76
CA CYS A 298 16.37 -5.80 -22.04
C CYS A 298 17.62 -6.15 -22.86
N VAL A 299 18.79 -6.28 -22.22
CA VAL A 299 20.05 -6.67 -22.87
C VAL A 299 19.98 -8.11 -23.34
N ALA A 300 19.40 -9.01 -22.54
CA ALA A 300 19.25 -10.42 -22.92
C ALA A 300 18.40 -10.60 -24.18
N PHE A 301 17.31 -9.82 -24.30
CA PHE A 301 16.51 -9.81 -25.52
C PHE A 301 17.26 -9.26 -26.74
N LYS A 302 18.14 -8.27 -26.58
CA LYS A 302 18.99 -7.80 -27.69
C LYS A 302 20.07 -8.81 -28.08
N ALA A 303 20.53 -9.61 -27.11
CA ALA A 303 21.59 -10.59 -27.29
C ALA A 303 21.15 -11.90 -27.96
N THR A 304 19.84 -12.17 -28.07
CA THR A 304 19.32 -13.33 -28.83
C THR A 304 19.49 -13.17 -30.34
N LYS A 305 19.75 -11.95 -30.84
CA LYS A 305 20.08 -11.72 -32.25
C LYS A 305 21.47 -12.29 -32.57
N PRO A 306 21.59 -13.16 -33.61
CA PRO A 306 22.87 -13.76 -33.99
C PRO A 306 23.88 -12.67 -34.39
N GLY A 307 25.13 -12.78 -33.94
CA GLY A 307 26.20 -11.80 -34.22
C GLY A 307 26.18 -10.51 -33.37
N SER A 308 25.29 -10.39 -32.38
CA SER A 308 25.18 -9.17 -31.57
C SER A 308 26.35 -8.96 -30.59
N SER A 309 26.93 -7.75 -30.58
CA SER A 309 27.97 -7.34 -29.62
C SER A 309 27.46 -7.27 -28.17
N TRP A 310 26.14 -7.21 -27.99
CA TRP A 310 25.44 -7.19 -26.69
C TRP A 310 25.65 -8.46 -25.85
N ARG A 311 26.04 -9.59 -26.47
CA ARG A 311 26.40 -10.81 -25.72
C ARG A 311 27.55 -10.62 -24.74
N LYS A 312 28.53 -9.75 -25.04
CA LYS A 312 29.68 -9.48 -24.16
C LYS A 312 29.30 -8.74 -22.87
N TRP A 313 28.15 -8.06 -22.89
CA TRP A 313 27.64 -7.25 -21.77
C TRP A 313 26.69 -8.03 -20.85
N LEU A 314 26.34 -9.28 -21.22
CA LEU A 314 25.56 -10.15 -20.36
C LEU A 314 26.43 -10.73 -19.25
N GLY A 315 26.14 -10.33 -18.01
CA GLY A 315 26.76 -10.94 -16.83
C GLY A 315 26.55 -10.14 -15.55
N VAL A 316 26.98 -10.73 -14.44
CA VAL A 316 26.88 -10.16 -13.08
C VAL A 316 27.66 -8.84 -12.94
N LYS A 317 28.72 -8.66 -13.74
CA LYS A 317 29.52 -7.42 -13.75
C LYS A 317 28.70 -6.19 -14.15
N LEU A 318 27.84 -6.31 -15.17
CA LEU A 318 26.99 -5.19 -15.61
C LEU A 318 25.95 -4.85 -14.54
N SER A 319 25.25 -5.85 -14.00
CA SER A 319 24.24 -5.62 -12.97
C SER A 319 24.83 -4.97 -11.72
N ASN A 320 25.99 -5.44 -11.27
CA ASN A 320 26.66 -4.89 -10.08
C ASN A 320 27.17 -3.47 -10.34
N SER A 321 27.67 -3.19 -11.55
CA SER A 321 28.09 -1.84 -11.94
C SER A 321 26.92 -0.84 -11.92
N VAL A 322 25.74 -1.23 -12.40
CA VAL A 322 24.53 -0.38 -12.35
C VAL A 322 24.14 -0.09 -10.90
N VAL A 323 24.10 -1.12 -10.05
CA VAL A 323 23.75 -0.97 -8.64
C VAL A 323 24.73 -0.05 -7.91
N LEU A 324 26.03 -0.25 -8.10
CA LEU A 324 27.08 0.57 -7.51
C LEU A 324 26.97 2.02 -7.95
N PHE A 325 26.83 2.27 -9.25
CA PHE A 325 26.75 3.62 -9.79
C PHE A 325 25.54 4.37 -9.23
N CYS A 326 24.33 3.81 -9.33
CA CYS A 326 23.13 4.47 -8.83
C CYS A 326 23.16 4.67 -7.30
N SER A 327 23.60 3.66 -6.55
CA SER A 327 23.66 3.78 -5.08
C SER A 327 24.73 4.78 -4.63
N SER A 328 25.85 4.89 -5.34
CA SER A 328 26.92 5.85 -5.01
C SER A 328 26.46 7.30 -5.11
N ILE A 329 25.60 7.63 -6.09
CA ILE A 329 25.04 8.97 -6.23
C ILE A 329 24.19 9.32 -5.00
N GLN A 330 23.32 8.42 -4.56
CA GLN A 330 22.53 8.64 -3.35
C GLN A 330 23.41 8.84 -2.10
N ILE A 331 24.47 8.03 -1.95
CA ILE A 331 25.40 8.15 -0.83
C ILE A 331 26.09 9.52 -0.86
N ILE A 332 26.56 9.99 -2.02
CA ILE A 332 27.20 11.31 -2.15
C ILE A 332 26.22 12.42 -1.77
N ILE A 333 24.98 12.36 -2.23
CA ILE A 333 23.93 13.32 -1.87
C ILE A 333 23.72 13.33 -0.35
N CYS A 334 23.55 12.17 0.27
CA CYS A 334 23.36 12.05 1.72
C CYS A 334 24.56 12.60 2.52
N MET A 335 25.79 12.25 2.12
CA MET A 335 27.00 12.73 2.80
C MET A 335 27.18 14.23 2.66
N THR A 336 26.87 14.79 1.49
CA THR A 336 26.91 16.24 1.25
C THR A 336 25.90 16.97 2.13
N TRP A 337 24.67 16.44 2.24
CA TRP A 337 23.64 17.00 3.11
C TRP A 337 24.06 16.98 4.58
N LEU A 338 24.62 15.87 5.07
CA LEU A 338 25.15 15.77 6.44
C LEU A 338 26.32 16.71 6.71
N ALA A 339 27.19 16.94 5.72
CA ALA A 339 28.37 17.78 5.90
C ALA A 339 28.01 19.27 5.96
N ILE A 340 27.04 19.72 5.16
CA ILE A 340 26.67 21.13 5.04
C ILE A 340 25.69 21.54 6.14
N SER A 341 24.66 20.73 6.36
CA SER A 341 23.50 21.09 7.17
C SER A 341 22.77 19.83 7.65
N PRO A 342 23.34 19.11 8.62
CA PRO A 342 22.77 17.86 9.08
C PRO A 342 21.42 18.09 9.79
N PRO A 343 20.47 17.14 9.70
CA PRO A 343 19.25 17.18 10.49
C PRO A 343 19.56 17.15 11.99
N PHE A 344 18.81 17.90 12.78
CA PHE A 344 19.00 18.03 14.23
C PHE A 344 17.66 18.04 14.98
N GLN A 345 17.71 17.80 16.28
CA GLN A 345 16.54 17.83 17.14
C GLN A 345 16.10 19.28 17.41
N GLU A 346 14.83 19.59 17.12
CA GLU A 346 14.23 20.89 17.38
C GLU A 346 13.05 20.78 18.37
N LEU A 347 12.93 21.79 19.22
CA LEU A 347 11.82 21.96 20.16
C LEU A 347 10.85 22.99 19.58
N ASP A 348 9.74 22.53 19.03
CA ASP A 348 8.71 23.37 18.44
C ASP A 348 7.68 23.77 19.51
N ILE A 349 7.66 25.07 19.82
CA ILE A 349 6.77 25.71 20.80
C ILE A 349 5.66 26.50 20.07
N HIS A 350 5.77 26.68 18.76
CA HIS A 350 4.91 27.57 17.97
C HIS A 350 3.72 26.85 17.34
N THR A 351 3.84 25.54 17.08
CA THR A 351 2.78 24.77 16.39
C THR A 351 1.56 24.47 17.27
N SER A 352 1.67 24.51 18.61
CA SER A 352 0.54 24.27 19.52
C SER A 352 0.69 25.03 20.84
N PRO A 353 -0.20 25.98 21.17
CA PRO A 353 -0.12 26.72 22.43
C PRO A 353 -0.20 25.75 23.62
N GLY A 354 0.80 25.78 24.51
CA GLY A 354 0.83 24.98 25.74
C GLY A 354 1.41 23.57 25.62
N THR A 355 1.94 23.15 24.46
CA THR A 355 2.68 21.88 24.33
C THR A 355 4.00 22.05 23.57
N ILE A 356 5.08 21.47 24.09
CA ILE A 356 6.40 21.46 23.43
C ILE A 356 6.49 20.18 22.60
N ILE A 357 6.61 20.31 21.28
CA ILE A 357 6.75 19.17 20.36
C ILE A 357 8.25 18.99 20.06
N ILE A 358 8.80 17.84 20.44
CA ILE A 358 10.17 17.46 20.06
C ILE A 358 10.10 16.79 18.69
N GLN A 359 10.73 17.38 17.67
CA GLN A 359 10.75 16.87 16.31
C GLN A 359 12.15 16.97 15.70
N CYS A 360 12.37 16.33 14.57
CA CYS A 360 13.61 16.47 13.83
C CYS A 360 13.43 17.57 12.77
N ASN A 361 14.26 18.61 12.85
CA ASN A 361 14.40 19.59 11.77
C ASN A 361 15.37 19.03 10.74
N GLU A 362 15.02 19.16 9.45
CA GLU A 362 15.84 18.67 8.34
C GLU A 362 17.12 19.50 8.11
N GLY A 363 17.23 20.66 8.75
CA GLY A 363 18.34 21.61 8.63
C GLY A 363 18.36 22.35 7.28
N SER A 364 18.30 21.62 6.18
CA SER A 364 18.23 22.15 4.82
C SER A 364 17.14 21.48 4.01
N ALA A 365 16.15 22.29 3.60
CA ALA A 365 15.12 21.86 2.67
C ALA A 365 15.70 21.38 1.35
N ILE A 366 16.76 22.04 0.84
CA ILE A 366 17.43 21.65 -0.40
C ILE A 366 18.03 20.25 -0.27
N GLY A 367 18.72 19.98 0.85
CA GLY A 367 19.29 18.66 1.12
C GLY A 367 18.22 17.58 1.21
N PHE A 368 17.17 17.81 1.98
CA PHE A 368 16.02 16.91 2.10
C PHE A 368 15.36 16.59 0.75
N TYR A 369 15.01 17.62 -0.03
CA TYR A 369 14.39 17.44 -1.34
C TYR A 369 15.34 16.83 -2.37
N SER A 370 16.65 17.02 -2.25
CA SER A 370 17.62 16.38 -3.15
C SER A 370 17.66 14.85 -2.95
N VAL A 371 17.58 14.38 -1.69
CA VAL A 371 17.51 12.94 -1.36
C VAL A 371 16.22 12.34 -1.90
N ILE A 372 15.07 12.96 -1.59
CA ILE A 372 13.76 12.46 -2.06
C ILE A 372 13.64 12.55 -3.58
N GLY A 373 14.14 13.63 -4.18
CA GLY A 373 14.14 13.86 -5.61
C GLY A 373 14.94 12.81 -6.37
N TYR A 374 16.13 12.44 -5.87
CA TYR A 374 16.93 11.37 -6.48
C TYR A 374 16.24 10.01 -6.38
N MET A 375 15.68 9.66 -5.22
CA MET A 375 14.88 8.43 -5.07
C MET A 375 13.71 8.40 -6.06
N GLY A 376 13.01 9.52 -6.21
CA GLY A 376 11.90 9.67 -7.16
C GLY A 376 12.35 9.52 -8.61
N LEU A 377 13.47 10.13 -9.00
CA LEU A 377 14.05 10.00 -10.33
C LEU A 377 14.43 8.55 -10.63
N LEU A 378 15.12 7.90 -9.69
CA LEU A 378 15.54 6.51 -9.81
C LEU A 378 14.33 5.58 -9.97
N ALA A 379 13.27 5.81 -9.20
CA ALA A 379 12.00 5.08 -9.31
C ALA A 379 11.31 5.32 -10.66
N ALA A 380 11.26 6.57 -11.14
CA ALA A 380 10.66 6.91 -12.42
C ALA A 380 11.39 6.24 -13.60
N VAL A 381 12.72 6.29 -13.64
CA VAL A 381 13.53 5.61 -14.66
C VAL A 381 13.30 4.10 -14.62
N SER A 382 13.26 3.52 -13.42
CA SER A 382 13.00 2.09 -13.22
C SER A 382 11.60 1.69 -13.69
N PHE A 383 10.59 2.50 -13.40
CA PHE A 383 9.22 2.28 -13.84
C PHE A 383 9.10 2.32 -15.36
N VAL A 384 9.67 3.34 -16.02
CA VAL A 384 9.64 3.47 -17.48
C VAL A 384 10.29 2.26 -18.14
N LEU A 385 11.46 1.85 -17.69
CA LEU A 385 12.15 0.67 -18.24
C LEU A 385 11.37 -0.63 -17.98
N ALA A 386 10.79 -0.79 -16.79
CA ALA A 386 9.98 -1.96 -16.46
C ALA A 386 8.73 -2.06 -17.34
N PHE A 387 8.07 -0.92 -17.56
CA PHE A 387 6.91 -0.83 -18.44
C PHE A 387 7.26 -1.20 -19.88
N LEU A 388 8.39 -0.70 -20.40
CA LEU A 388 8.90 -1.08 -21.73
C LEU A 388 9.21 -2.58 -21.80
N ALA A 389 9.85 -3.14 -20.78
CA ALA A 389 10.19 -4.57 -20.72
C ALA A 389 8.96 -5.48 -20.71
N ARG A 390 7.78 -5.01 -20.26
CA ARG A 390 6.53 -5.78 -20.28
C ARG A 390 6.09 -6.18 -21.70
N SER A 391 6.48 -5.43 -22.71
CA SER A 391 6.15 -5.71 -24.12
C SER A 391 7.01 -6.81 -24.75
N LEU A 392 8.03 -7.31 -24.04
CA LEU A 392 8.93 -8.35 -24.56
C LEU A 392 8.29 -9.75 -24.47
N PRO A 393 8.33 -10.55 -25.56
CA PRO A 393 7.56 -11.79 -25.70
C PRO A 393 8.08 -13.00 -24.88
N ASP A 394 9.13 -12.85 -24.06
CA ASP A 394 9.88 -13.99 -23.51
C ASP A 394 9.78 -14.16 -21.97
N SER A 395 9.25 -13.19 -21.23
CA SER A 395 9.25 -13.20 -19.74
C SER A 395 7.86 -13.04 -19.12
N PHE A 396 6.88 -13.80 -19.60
CA PHE A 396 5.47 -13.40 -19.56
C PHE A 396 4.79 -13.23 -18.18
N ASN A 397 5.45 -13.51 -17.06
CA ASN A 397 4.97 -13.11 -15.73
C ASN A 397 5.97 -12.24 -14.94
N GLU A 398 7.28 -12.37 -15.15
CA GLU A 398 8.27 -11.68 -14.31
C GLU A 398 8.33 -10.16 -14.54
N ALA A 399 8.38 -9.71 -15.80
CA ALA A 399 8.36 -8.28 -16.11
C ALA A 399 7.06 -7.60 -15.64
N LYS A 400 5.94 -8.34 -15.64
CA LYS A 400 4.66 -7.87 -15.10
C LYS A 400 4.72 -7.65 -13.60
N TYR A 401 5.31 -8.57 -12.84
CA TYR A 401 5.51 -8.42 -11.40
C TYR A 401 6.41 -7.24 -11.07
N ILE A 402 7.53 -7.05 -11.80
CA ILE A 402 8.44 -5.91 -11.62
C ILE A 402 7.71 -4.58 -11.93
N THR A 403 6.95 -4.51 -13.02
CA THR A 403 6.19 -3.31 -13.38
C THR A 403 5.12 -2.98 -12.34
N PHE A 404 4.37 -3.99 -11.88
CA PHE A 404 3.36 -3.83 -10.83
C PHE A 404 3.99 -3.35 -9.52
N SER A 405 5.15 -3.90 -9.17
CA SER A 405 5.96 -3.48 -8.03
C SER A 405 6.35 -2.00 -8.09
N MET A 406 6.89 -1.56 -9.23
CA MET A 406 7.28 -0.17 -9.45
C MET A 406 6.09 0.78 -9.49
N LEU A 407 4.95 0.34 -10.03
CA LEU A 407 3.72 1.13 -10.03
C LEU A 407 3.18 1.36 -8.61
N LEU A 408 3.09 0.29 -7.81
CA LEU A 408 2.70 0.37 -6.40
C LEU A 408 3.66 1.26 -5.62
N PHE A 409 4.95 1.17 -5.91
CA PHE A 409 5.94 2.03 -5.30
C PHE A 409 5.67 3.51 -5.62
N CYS A 410 5.60 3.86 -6.90
CA CYS A 410 5.37 5.24 -7.32
C CYS A 410 4.05 5.80 -6.77
N SER A 411 2.98 5.01 -6.71
CA SER A 411 1.69 5.48 -6.17
C SER A 411 1.76 5.80 -4.69
N VAL A 412 2.47 5.01 -3.88
CA VAL A 412 2.68 5.28 -2.45
C VAL A 412 3.45 6.59 -2.25
N TRP A 413 4.50 6.84 -3.02
CA TRP A 413 5.30 8.06 -2.87
C TRP A 413 4.61 9.31 -3.42
N ILE A 414 3.86 9.20 -4.51
CA ILE A 414 3.06 10.32 -5.02
C ILE A 414 1.96 10.69 -4.02
N THR A 415 1.28 9.71 -3.43
CA THR A 415 0.23 9.97 -2.42
C THR A 415 0.79 10.45 -1.08
N MET A 416 2.04 10.13 -0.77
CA MET A 416 2.73 10.61 0.42
C MET A 416 2.99 12.13 0.36
N ILE A 417 3.28 12.73 -0.79
CA ILE A 417 3.55 14.17 -0.92
C ILE A 417 2.42 15.05 -0.34
N PRO A 418 1.15 14.94 -0.80
CA PRO A 418 0.07 15.76 -0.25
C PRO A 418 -0.25 15.41 1.21
N ALA A 419 -0.10 14.14 1.62
CA ALA A 419 -0.30 13.72 3.00
C ALA A 419 0.77 14.31 3.95
N TYR A 420 2.03 14.37 3.52
CA TYR A 420 3.13 14.98 4.24
C TYR A 420 2.92 16.49 4.39
N LEU A 421 2.53 17.17 3.32
CA LEU A 421 2.27 18.63 3.35
C LEU A 421 1.03 19.01 4.16
N SER A 422 0.04 18.11 4.27
CA SER A 422 -1.21 18.36 5.00
C SER A 422 -1.15 18.00 6.49
N THR A 423 -0.11 17.26 6.92
CA THR A 423 0.04 16.81 8.31
C THR A 423 1.15 17.56 9.02
N LYS A 424 0.98 17.79 10.33
CA LYS A 424 1.97 18.49 11.17
C LYS A 424 2.38 17.65 12.37
N GLY A 425 3.60 17.89 12.86
CA GLY A 425 4.15 17.26 14.05
C GLY A 425 4.25 15.73 13.94
N LYS A 426 3.79 15.01 14.96
CA LYS A 426 3.94 13.55 15.08
C LYS A 426 3.26 12.75 13.97
N ASN A 427 2.22 13.31 13.34
CA ASN A 427 1.49 12.62 12.26
C ASN A 427 2.29 12.58 10.95
N THR A 428 3.17 13.56 10.72
CA THR A 428 4.07 13.60 9.55
C THR A 428 5.01 12.39 9.54
N VAL A 429 5.58 12.04 10.70
CA VAL A 429 6.43 10.84 10.88
C VAL A 429 5.64 9.56 10.62
N CYS A 430 4.37 9.50 11.01
CA CYS A 430 3.52 8.34 10.75
C CYS A 430 3.28 8.11 9.25
N VAL A 431 3.11 9.20 8.48
CA VAL A 431 2.97 9.14 7.02
C VAL A 431 4.25 8.59 6.36
N GLU A 432 5.42 9.03 6.83
CA GLU A 432 6.72 8.50 6.37
C GLU A 432 6.86 7.00 6.66
N ILE A 433 6.62 6.57 7.90
CA ILE A 433 6.68 5.15 8.29
C ILE A 433 5.72 4.30 7.45
N PHE A 434 4.49 4.78 7.24
CA PHE A 434 3.50 4.09 6.44
C PHE A 434 3.96 3.92 4.98
N ALA A 435 4.55 4.96 4.40
CA ALA A 435 5.11 4.92 3.05
C ALA A 435 6.27 3.91 2.95
N ILE A 436 7.20 3.92 3.91
CA ILE A 436 8.35 2.99 3.98
C ILE A 436 7.86 1.53 4.05
N LEU A 437 6.92 1.24 4.96
CA LEU A 437 6.39 -0.10 5.17
C LEU A 437 5.63 -0.61 3.94
N THR A 438 4.72 0.21 3.40
CA THR A 438 3.85 -0.19 2.28
C THR A 438 4.65 -0.37 0.99
N SER A 439 5.60 0.53 0.71
CA SER A 439 6.48 0.40 -0.45
C SER A 439 7.37 -0.84 -0.38
N SER A 440 8.01 -1.08 0.78
CA SER A 440 8.87 -2.26 1.00
C SER A 440 8.09 -3.57 0.96
N ALA A 441 6.89 -3.60 1.56
CA ALA A 441 5.99 -4.75 1.50
C ALA A 441 5.48 -5.00 0.08
N GLY A 442 5.18 -3.95 -0.68
CA GLY A 442 4.82 -4.04 -2.10
C GLY A 442 5.91 -4.70 -2.93
N LEU A 443 7.18 -4.29 -2.75
CA LEU A 443 8.33 -4.90 -3.41
C LEU A 443 8.48 -6.39 -3.04
N LEU A 444 8.43 -6.71 -1.75
CA LEU A 444 8.55 -8.08 -1.26
C LEU A 444 7.43 -8.98 -1.83
N ALA A 445 6.19 -8.51 -1.75
CA ALA A 445 5.01 -9.27 -2.12
C ALA A 445 4.93 -9.53 -3.62
N SER A 446 5.22 -8.52 -4.45
CA SER A 446 5.12 -8.65 -5.90
C SER A 446 6.25 -9.47 -6.51
N ILE A 447 7.48 -9.36 -5.99
CA ILE A 447 8.67 -9.96 -6.62
C ILE A 447 9.01 -11.34 -6.05
N PHE A 448 8.90 -11.51 -4.74
CA PHE A 448 9.40 -12.72 -4.06
C PHE A 448 8.31 -13.71 -3.68
N LEU A 449 7.10 -13.28 -3.29
CA LEU A 449 6.03 -14.24 -2.94
C LEU A 449 5.68 -15.21 -4.07
N PRO A 450 5.56 -14.79 -5.36
CA PRO A 450 5.32 -15.75 -6.45
C PRO A 450 6.43 -16.80 -6.57
N LYS A 451 7.68 -16.42 -6.26
CA LYS A 451 8.85 -17.31 -6.35
C LYS A 451 8.90 -18.26 -5.16
N CYS A 452 8.65 -17.77 -3.95
CA CYS A 452 8.53 -18.60 -2.75
C CYS A 452 7.37 -19.60 -2.88
N TYR A 453 6.24 -19.19 -3.46
CA TYR A 453 5.12 -20.09 -3.75
C TYR A 453 5.57 -21.27 -4.63
N ILE A 454 6.32 -21.00 -5.70
CA ILE A 454 6.81 -22.07 -6.58
C ILE A 454 7.84 -22.96 -5.86
N ILE A 455 8.80 -22.36 -5.15
CA ILE A 455 9.85 -23.10 -4.45
C ILE A 455 9.28 -24.03 -3.35
N LEU A 456 8.31 -23.55 -2.56
CA LEU A 456 7.81 -24.25 -1.38
C LEU A 456 6.58 -25.12 -1.64
N LEU A 457 5.65 -24.67 -2.48
CA LEU A 457 4.33 -25.30 -2.66
C LEU A 457 4.17 -25.99 -4.02
N ARG A 458 5.06 -25.72 -4.98
CA ARG A 458 5.04 -26.31 -6.33
C ARG A 458 6.44 -26.74 -6.81
N PRO A 459 7.18 -27.57 -6.04
CA PRO A 459 8.53 -27.99 -6.41
C PRO A 459 8.60 -28.73 -7.76
N GLU A 460 7.49 -29.31 -8.23
CA GLU A 460 7.37 -29.94 -9.55
C GLU A 460 7.65 -28.97 -10.71
N MET A 461 7.30 -27.69 -10.55
CA MET A 461 7.58 -26.62 -11.52
C MET A 461 9.00 -26.06 -11.41
N ASN A 462 9.76 -26.46 -10.38
CA ASN A 462 11.16 -26.09 -10.14
C ASN A 462 12.14 -27.09 -10.77
N THR A 463 11.74 -27.76 -11.85
CA THR A 463 12.59 -28.67 -12.62
C THR A 463 13.16 -27.97 -13.86
N LYS A 464 14.41 -28.28 -14.21
CA LYS A 464 15.05 -27.72 -15.42
C LYS A 464 14.20 -27.97 -16.67
N SER A 465 13.58 -29.13 -16.80
CA SER A 465 12.73 -29.52 -17.94
C SER A 465 11.48 -28.64 -18.10
N HIS A 466 10.79 -28.27 -17.01
CA HIS A 466 9.62 -27.38 -17.07
C HIS A 466 10.00 -25.92 -17.37
N LEU A 467 11.16 -25.47 -16.89
CA LEU A 467 11.69 -24.14 -17.23
C LEU A 467 12.18 -24.10 -18.70
N LEU A 468 12.85 -25.16 -19.17
CA LEU A 468 13.41 -25.31 -20.52
C LEU A 468 12.38 -25.75 -21.60
N GLY A 469 11.12 -25.98 -21.25
CA GLY A 469 10.08 -26.43 -22.20
C GLY A 469 9.63 -25.38 -23.21
N ASN A 470 9.93 -24.09 -22.97
CA ASN A 470 9.64 -23.01 -23.90
C ASN A 470 10.84 -22.75 -24.81
N ARG A 471 10.72 -23.01 -26.11
CA ARG A 471 11.82 -22.91 -27.11
C ARG A 471 12.56 -21.57 -27.09
N THR A 472 11.88 -20.49 -26.75
CA THR A 472 12.42 -19.12 -26.69
C THR A 472 13.17 -18.86 -25.36
N TYR A 473 12.66 -19.39 -24.25
CA TYR A 473 13.29 -19.37 -22.92
C TYR A 473 14.66 -20.08 -22.90
N ASN A 474 14.83 -21.15 -23.70
CA ASN A 474 16.10 -21.87 -23.86
C ASN A 474 17.24 -21.00 -24.42
N SER A 475 16.91 -20.07 -25.32
CA SER A 475 17.94 -19.21 -25.93
C SER A 475 18.40 -18.14 -24.94
N ILE A 476 17.48 -17.53 -24.19
CA ILE A 476 17.81 -16.46 -23.22
C ILE A 476 18.47 -17.02 -21.95
N ILE A 477 17.88 -18.03 -21.31
CA ILE A 477 18.44 -18.64 -20.08
C ILE A 477 19.71 -19.41 -20.40
N GLY A 478 19.79 -20.08 -21.54
CA GLY A 478 21.02 -20.74 -22.00
C GLY A 478 22.17 -19.74 -22.19
N ILE A 479 21.89 -18.51 -22.65
CA ILE A 479 22.92 -17.46 -22.72
C ILE A 479 23.24 -16.91 -21.33
N ILE A 480 22.25 -16.61 -20.49
CA ILE A 480 22.48 -16.05 -19.14
C ILE A 480 23.24 -17.05 -18.24
N VAL A 481 22.86 -18.33 -18.23
CA VAL A 481 23.45 -19.36 -17.37
C VAL A 481 24.86 -19.75 -17.82
N ASN A 482 25.13 -19.81 -19.13
CA ASN A 482 26.49 -20.12 -19.64
C ASN A 482 27.49 -18.99 -19.36
N TYR A 483 27.04 -17.73 -19.30
CA TYR A 483 27.88 -16.56 -18.98
C TYR A 483 28.02 -16.29 -17.47
N GLU A 484 27.22 -16.94 -16.61
CA GLU A 484 27.39 -16.88 -15.15
C GLU A 484 28.40 -17.95 -14.63
N THR A 485 28.73 -18.94 -15.46
CA THR A 485 29.68 -20.04 -15.14
C THR A 485 31.06 -19.91 -15.77
N ALA A 486 31.26 -18.93 -16.65
CA ALA A 486 32.56 -18.58 -17.24
C ALA A 486 33.06 -17.29 -16.57
#